data_AF-A0A5E6XII7-F1
#
_entry.id   AF-A0A5E6XII7-F1
#
_cell.length_a   1.000
_cell.length_b   1.000
_cell.length_c   1.000
_cell.angle_alpha   90.00
_cell.angle_beta   90.00
_cell.angle_gamma   90.00
#
_symmetry.space_group_name_H-M   'P 1'
#
loop_
_entity.id
_entity.type
_entity.pdbx_description
1 polymer ?
#
loop_
_entity_poly.entity_id
_entity_poly.type
_entity_poly.pdbx_seq_one_letter_code
_entity_poly.pdbx_strand_id
1 'polypeptide(L)'
;MTDERNRQNGNNVQDFDPLVAAALNAFDARLERLEKPEENTWLKKIEKKMSLLALLVGIVLSAISLFDVFWSKPNEERIRDLAEFNGAVNAVANLRQGMVRLQFESNNPQMFAAMNSMVIPQVLANIQYATEVLPRLGDDVGIPQLVVLISEAMNIYDWKSAQKLVDRAVATKNAAPSMMSEAYRFQGRLMFFTGRIDSGRTAYEQSLKVLAGEQAFGINATRAFVVSDWIMAELSMGDCSLANKRTQDFAELVRSSQIAGMARIALVTTLKAQIAQIVTSTGRCLEPPELSLLDSSLGHQ
;
A
#
# COMPACT_ATOMS: atom_id res chain seq x y z
N MET A 1 32.31 59.69 28.32
CA MET A 1 32.30 60.33 26.99
C MET A 1 31.74 59.29 26.02
N THR A 2 30.41 59.24 25.94
CA THR A 2 29.57 59.79 24.84
C THR A 2 29.76 58.96 23.58
N ASP A 3 28.85 58.02 23.33
CA ASP A 3 27.76 58.09 22.33
C ASP A 3 28.24 57.32 21.07
N GLU A 4 27.46 56.52 20.35
CA GLU A 4 26.03 56.56 20.09
C GLU A 4 25.62 55.18 19.56
N ARG A 5 24.42 54.71 19.92
CA ARG A 5 23.74 53.63 19.20
C ARG A 5 23.26 54.17 17.85
N ASN A 6 23.42 53.41 16.77
CA ASN A 6 22.34 53.35 15.78
C ASN A 6 22.30 52.05 14.97
N ARG A 7 21.08 51.51 14.89
CA ARG A 7 20.66 50.36 14.07
C ARG A 7 20.44 50.81 12.63
N GLN A 8 20.80 49.96 11.67
CA GLN A 8 20.11 49.78 10.38
C GLN A 8 20.55 48.40 9.84
N ASN A 9 19.78 47.34 10.05
CA ASN A 9 18.87 46.76 9.05
C ASN A 9 19.28 47.05 7.59
N GLY A 10 19.98 46.09 6.99
CA GLY A 10 20.12 45.95 5.55
C GLY A 10 19.97 44.47 5.20
N ASN A 11 18.79 44.10 4.72
CA ASN A 11 18.52 42.78 4.16
C ASN A 11 19.47 42.53 2.99
N ASN A 12 20.44 41.63 3.15
CA ASN A 12 21.17 41.04 2.02
C ASN A 12 20.23 40.05 1.30
N VAL A 13 19.37 40.58 0.45
CA VAL A 13 18.77 39.85 -0.67
C VAL A 13 19.53 40.26 -1.91
N GLN A 14 20.77 39.79 -2.06
CA GLN A 14 21.52 39.88 -3.31
C GLN A 14 22.43 38.67 -3.44
N ASP A 15 21.84 37.55 -3.81
CA ASP A 15 22.49 36.56 -4.68
C ASP A 15 21.44 36.16 -5.71
N PHE A 16 21.09 37.13 -6.56
CA PHE A 16 20.49 36.82 -7.84
C PHE A 16 21.61 36.38 -8.78
N ASP A 17 21.48 35.16 -9.28
CA ASP A 17 22.35 34.49 -10.23
C ASP A 17 22.91 35.49 -11.28
N PRO A 18 24.23 35.60 -11.50
CA PRO A 18 24.83 36.54 -12.46
C PRO A 18 24.24 36.41 -13.88
N LEU A 19 23.63 35.28 -14.20
CA LEU A 19 22.84 35.06 -15.41
C LEU A 19 21.56 35.90 -15.48
N VAL A 20 20.87 36.11 -14.36
CA VAL A 20 19.65 36.94 -14.28
C VAL A 20 20.00 38.42 -14.40
N ALA A 21 21.08 38.87 -13.73
CA ALA A 21 21.57 40.23 -13.85
C ALA A 21 22.10 40.56 -15.26
N ALA A 22 22.79 39.61 -15.90
CA ALA A 22 23.22 39.74 -17.29
C ALA A 22 22.04 39.74 -18.27
N ALA A 23 21.01 38.94 -18.02
CA ALA A 23 19.78 38.94 -18.82
C ALA A 23 19.03 40.28 -18.69
N LEU A 24 18.87 40.81 -17.48
CA LEU A 24 18.21 42.10 -17.23
C LEU A 24 18.98 43.27 -17.87
N ASN A 25 20.31 43.32 -17.74
CA ASN A 25 21.12 44.34 -18.41
C ASN A 25 21.08 44.23 -19.95
N ALA A 26 20.98 43.01 -20.50
CA ALA A 26 20.81 42.81 -21.93
C ALA A 26 19.41 43.23 -22.43
N PHE A 27 18.39 43.18 -21.55
CA PHE A 27 17.05 43.71 -21.83
C PHE A 27 17.01 45.24 -21.78
N ASP A 28 17.63 45.86 -20.78
CA ASP A 28 17.69 47.34 -20.67
C ASP A 28 18.50 47.97 -21.81
N ALA A 29 19.63 47.38 -22.18
CA ALA A 29 20.43 47.85 -23.33
C ALA A 29 19.69 47.70 -24.68
N ARG A 30 18.72 46.77 -24.77
CA ARG A 30 17.85 46.61 -25.94
C ARG A 30 16.69 47.61 -25.95
N LEU A 31 16.18 48.00 -24.79
CA LEU A 31 15.17 49.06 -24.65
C LEU A 31 15.72 50.42 -25.02
N GLU A 32 16.94 50.76 -24.59
CA GLU A 32 17.57 52.05 -24.87
C GLU A 32 17.87 52.24 -26.38
N ARG A 33 18.13 51.15 -27.11
CA ARG A 33 18.30 51.18 -28.58
C ARG A 33 16.99 51.33 -29.36
N LEU A 34 15.83 51.09 -28.75
CA LEU A 34 14.52 51.23 -29.38
C LEU A 34 13.93 52.64 -29.24
N GLU A 35 14.60 53.54 -28.52
CA GLU A 35 14.09 54.86 -28.16
C GLU A 35 14.53 56.00 -29.09
N LYS A 36 15.34 55.74 -30.14
CA LYS A 36 15.71 56.76 -31.14
C LYS A 36 14.80 56.66 -32.38
N PRO A 37 13.88 57.62 -32.62
CA PRO A 37 12.90 57.52 -33.67
C PRO A 37 13.41 58.17 -34.97
N GLU A 38 13.35 57.44 -36.09
CA GLU A 38 13.23 58.03 -37.42
C GLU A 38 11.79 57.81 -37.91
N GLU A 39 11.17 58.88 -38.42
CA GLU A 39 9.73 58.99 -38.65
C GLU A 39 9.29 58.22 -39.92
N ASN A 40 8.55 57.12 -39.76
CA ASN A 40 7.59 56.67 -40.77
C ASN A 40 6.46 55.81 -40.14
N THR A 41 5.23 56.29 -40.31
CA THR A 41 4.07 56.07 -39.40
C THR A 41 3.30 54.76 -39.64
N TRP A 42 3.68 53.95 -40.64
CA TRP A 42 2.99 52.69 -40.97
C TRP A 42 3.71 51.44 -40.45
N LEU A 43 5.05 51.44 -40.46
CA LEU A 43 5.87 50.32 -39.96
C LEU A 43 5.69 50.12 -38.44
N LYS A 44 5.60 51.19 -37.65
CA LYS A 44 5.31 51.11 -36.20
C LYS A 44 3.98 50.44 -35.87
N LYS A 45 2.96 50.53 -36.74
CA LYS A 45 1.66 49.85 -36.51
C LYS A 45 1.76 48.35 -36.76
N ILE A 46 2.58 47.92 -37.71
CA ILE A 46 2.83 46.51 -37.99
C ILE A 46 3.80 45.92 -36.95
N GLU A 47 4.85 46.65 -36.59
CA GLU A 47 5.85 46.25 -35.60
C GLU A 47 5.26 46.14 -34.20
N LYS A 48 4.41 47.08 -33.77
CA LYS A 48 3.68 46.95 -32.49
C LYS A 48 2.72 45.75 -32.48
N LYS A 49 2.09 45.41 -33.60
CA LYS A 49 1.21 44.23 -33.71
C LYS A 49 2.02 42.92 -33.73
N MET A 50 3.18 42.90 -34.37
CA MET A 50 4.12 41.78 -34.38
C MET A 50 4.77 41.56 -33.01
N SER A 51 5.15 42.63 -32.32
CA SER A 51 5.67 42.58 -30.95
C SER A 51 4.61 42.09 -29.96
N LEU A 52 3.36 42.53 -30.09
CA LEU A 52 2.24 42.03 -29.28
C LEU A 52 1.94 40.55 -29.59
N LEU A 53 1.99 40.13 -30.86
CA LEU A 53 1.86 38.74 -31.27
C LEU A 53 3.01 37.88 -30.73
N ALA A 54 4.25 38.35 -30.80
CA ALA A 54 5.40 37.66 -30.24
C ALA A 54 5.31 37.53 -28.72
N LEU A 55 4.83 38.56 -28.03
CA LEU A 55 4.58 38.53 -26.59
C LEU A 55 3.46 37.54 -26.22
N LEU A 56 2.35 37.54 -26.98
CA LEU A 56 1.26 36.58 -26.79
C LEU A 56 1.70 35.13 -27.07
N VAL A 57 2.49 34.91 -28.12
CA VAL A 57 3.08 33.59 -28.43
C VAL A 57 4.05 33.16 -27.33
N GLY A 58 4.89 34.07 -26.81
CA GLY A 58 5.77 33.81 -25.67
C GLY A 58 5.01 33.45 -24.40
N ILE A 59 3.90 34.13 -24.11
CA ILE A 59 3.00 33.82 -22.97
C ILE A 59 2.32 32.47 -23.16
N VAL A 60 1.81 32.17 -24.36
CA VAL A 60 1.18 30.88 -24.67
C VAL A 60 2.18 29.73 -24.58
N LEU A 61 3.38 29.88 -25.12
CA LEU A 61 4.44 28.87 -25.01
C LEU A 61 4.90 28.68 -23.55
N SER A 62 4.96 29.76 -22.77
CA SER A 62 5.25 29.68 -21.33
C SER A 62 4.13 28.97 -20.57
N ALA A 63 2.86 29.24 -20.91
CA ALA A 63 1.71 28.56 -20.32
C ALA A 63 1.64 27.07 -20.72
N ILE A 64 1.98 26.72 -21.96
CA ILE A 64 2.10 25.33 -22.42
C ILE A 64 3.26 24.63 -21.70
N SER A 65 4.41 25.28 -21.55
CA SER A 65 5.55 24.71 -20.83
C SER A 65 5.25 24.54 -19.33
N LEU A 66 4.56 25.50 -18.72
CA LEU A 66 4.08 25.37 -17.34
C LEU A 66 3.03 24.26 -17.23
N PHE A 67 2.09 24.17 -18.15
CA PHE A 67 1.10 23.08 -18.17
C PHE A 67 1.78 21.71 -18.35
N ASP A 68 2.78 21.60 -19.22
CA ASP A 68 3.51 20.37 -19.42
C ASP A 68 4.31 19.97 -18.16
N VAL A 69 5.01 20.91 -17.55
CA VAL A 69 5.81 20.65 -16.34
C VAL A 69 4.94 20.40 -15.10
N PHE A 70 3.83 21.11 -14.94
CA PHE A 70 2.99 21.04 -13.73
C PHE A 70 1.80 20.08 -13.84
N TRP A 71 1.34 19.75 -15.03
CA TRP A 71 0.14 18.93 -15.23
C TRP A 71 0.37 17.65 -16.06
N SER A 72 1.15 17.66 -17.15
CA SER A 72 1.33 16.43 -17.95
C SER A 72 2.37 15.49 -17.35
N LYS A 73 3.58 15.98 -17.03
CA LYS A 73 4.68 15.16 -16.51
C LYS A 73 4.37 14.47 -15.18
N PRO A 74 3.77 15.14 -14.17
CA PRO A 74 3.43 14.47 -12.91
C PRO A 74 2.40 13.36 -13.10
N ASN A 75 1.48 13.52 -14.07
CA ASN A 75 0.48 12.50 -14.37
C ASN A 75 1.09 11.33 -15.15
N GLU A 76 1.99 11.58 -16.11
CA GLU A 76 2.68 10.52 -16.85
C GLU A 76 3.60 9.69 -15.95
N GLU A 77 4.39 10.35 -15.08
CA GLU A 77 5.23 9.66 -14.11
C GLU A 77 4.41 8.84 -13.11
N ARG A 78 3.28 9.39 -12.62
CA ARG A 78 2.36 8.69 -11.73
C ARG A 78 1.71 7.47 -12.39
N ILE A 79 1.29 7.59 -13.66
CA ILE A 79 0.73 6.46 -14.42
C ILE A 79 1.81 5.38 -14.63
N ARG A 80 3.03 5.78 -14.98
CA ARG A 80 4.17 4.86 -15.12
C ARG A 80 4.46 4.14 -13.82
N ASP A 81 4.60 4.88 -12.71
CA ASP A 81 4.88 4.31 -11.40
C ASP A 81 3.77 3.34 -10.97
N LEU A 82 2.50 3.64 -11.29
CA LEU A 82 1.36 2.76 -10.98
C LEU A 82 1.39 1.50 -11.85
N ALA A 83 1.73 1.64 -13.13
CA ALA A 83 1.89 0.50 -14.05
C ALA A 83 3.04 -0.41 -13.62
N GLU A 84 4.18 0.17 -13.21
CA GLU A 84 5.33 -0.56 -12.68
C GLU A 84 5.00 -1.27 -11.36
N PHE A 85 4.31 -0.59 -10.45
CA PHE A 85 3.83 -1.19 -9.20
C PHE A 85 2.89 -2.37 -9.46
N ASN A 86 1.89 -2.20 -10.34
CA ASN A 86 0.99 -3.28 -10.72
C ASN A 86 1.75 -4.42 -11.43
N GLY A 87 2.76 -4.10 -12.23
CA GLY A 87 3.67 -5.07 -12.84
C GLY A 87 4.38 -5.93 -11.80
N ALA A 88 4.93 -5.32 -10.76
CA ALA A 88 5.58 -6.02 -9.65
C ALA A 88 4.59 -6.89 -8.85
N VAL A 89 3.39 -6.37 -8.54
CA VAL A 89 2.32 -7.13 -7.87
C VAL A 89 1.93 -8.37 -8.67
N ASN A 90 1.70 -8.20 -9.98
CA ASN A 90 1.34 -9.29 -10.88
C ASN A 90 2.47 -10.32 -11.00
N ALA A 91 3.73 -9.88 -11.05
CA ALA A 91 4.89 -10.77 -11.06
C ALA A 91 4.94 -11.64 -9.80
N VAL A 92 4.75 -11.04 -8.62
CA VAL A 92 4.68 -11.75 -7.33
C VAL A 92 3.53 -12.77 -7.33
N ALA A 93 2.33 -12.36 -7.74
CA ALA A 93 1.16 -13.24 -7.79
C ALA A 93 1.36 -14.42 -8.75
N ASN A 94 1.88 -14.16 -9.95
CA ASN A 94 2.14 -15.20 -10.97
C ASN A 94 3.20 -16.20 -10.52
N LEU A 95 4.29 -15.73 -9.92
CA LEU A 95 5.33 -16.59 -9.37
C LEU A 95 4.76 -17.51 -8.28
N ARG A 96 3.93 -16.96 -7.38
CA ARG A 96 3.28 -17.75 -6.32
C ARG A 96 2.30 -18.76 -6.89
N GLN A 97 1.46 -18.36 -7.84
CA GLN A 97 0.52 -19.26 -8.51
C GLN A 97 1.25 -20.40 -9.25
N GLY A 98 2.37 -20.10 -9.89
CA GLY A 98 3.25 -21.09 -10.51
C GLY A 98 3.78 -22.11 -9.50
N MET A 99 4.21 -21.65 -8.32
CA MET A 99 4.64 -22.54 -7.24
C MET A 99 3.51 -23.44 -6.73
N VAL A 100 2.34 -22.87 -6.46
CA VAL A 100 1.18 -23.62 -5.96
C VAL A 100 0.75 -24.68 -6.98
N ARG A 101 0.69 -24.33 -8.28
CA ARG A 101 0.37 -25.27 -9.34
C ARG A 101 1.35 -26.44 -9.37
N LEU A 102 2.64 -26.16 -9.32
CA LEU A 102 3.68 -27.20 -9.34
C LEU A 102 3.67 -28.06 -8.06
N GLN A 103 3.21 -27.51 -6.93
CA GLN A 103 2.94 -28.27 -5.70
C GLN A 103 1.80 -29.28 -5.84
N PHE A 104 0.79 -28.98 -6.65
CA PHE A 104 -0.27 -29.92 -6.94
C PHE A 104 0.10 -30.92 -8.05
N GLU A 105 0.92 -30.52 -9.02
CA GLU A 105 1.28 -31.35 -10.17
C GLU A 105 2.46 -32.30 -9.90
N SER A 106 3.31 -32.02 -8.93
CA SER A 106 4.52 -32.80 -8.65
C SER A 106 4.62 -33.13 -7.17
N ASN A 107 4.93 -34.38 -6.84
CA ASN A 107 5.23 -34.80 -5.46
C ASN A 107 6.74 -34.83 -5.17
N ASN A 108 7.58 -34.17 -5.98
CA ASN A 108 9.04 -34.23 -5.83
C ASN A 108 9.57 -33.13 -4.89
N PRO A 109 10.08 -33.46 -3.68
CA PRO A 109 10.60 -32.48 -2.73
C PRO A 109 11.83 -31.70 -3.25
N GLN A 110 12.64 -32.31 -4.09
CA GLN A 110 13.84 -31.68 -4.67
C GLN A 110 13.43 -30.58 -5.67
N MET A 111 12.35 -30.81 -6.41
CA MET A 111 11.78 -29.81 -7.30
C MET A 111 11.28 -28.59 -6.51
N PHE A 112 10.62 -28.82 -5.36
CA PHE A 112 10.21 -27.72 -4.48
C PHE A 112 11.37 -26.92 -3.92
N ALA A 113 12.43 -27.59 -3.46
CA ALA A 113 13.61 -26.91 -2.96
C ALA A 113 14.29 -26.06 -4.05
N ALA A 114 14.46 -26.62 -5.25
CA ALA A 114 15.02 -25.90 -6.38
C ALA A 114 14.15 -24.70 -6.78
N MET A 115 12.83 -24.86 -6.83
CA MET A 115 11.92 -23.77 -7.13
C MET A 115 11.98 -22.66 -6.09
N ASN A 116 11.96 -23.00 -4.80
CA ASN A 116 12.08 -22.00 -3.73
C ASN A 116 13.36 -21.18 -3.90
N SER A 117 14.47 -21.82 -4.29
CA SER A 117 15.75 -21.11 -4.54
C SER A 117 15.71 -20.15 -5.73
N MET A 118 14.86 -20.40 -6.72
CA MET A 118 14.70 -19.53 -7.91
C MET A 118 13.64 -18.45 -7.73
N VAL A 119 12.53 -18.78 -7.05
CA VAL A 119 11.35 -17.93 -6.93
C VAL A 119 11.50 -16.90 -5.81
N ILE A 120 12.00 -17.31 -4.63
CA ILE A 120 12.09 -16.43 -3.46
C ILE A 120 12.89 -15.14 -3.76
N PRO A 121 14.06 -15.20 -4.43
CA PRO A 121 14.80 -13.98 -4.76
C PRO A 121 14.03 -13.03 -5.69
N GLN A 122 13.28 -13.57 -6.66
CA GLN A 122 12.47 -12.78 -7.58
C GLN A 122 11.28 -12.14 -6.87
N VAL A 123 10.62 -12.89 -5.98
CA VAL A 123 9.54 -12.35 -5.13
C VAL A 123 10.06 -11.22 -4.25
N LEU A 124 11.20 -11.43 -3.58
CA LEU A 124 11.84 -10.40 -2.76
C LEU A 124 12.16 -9.12 -3.57
N ALA A 125 12.77 -9.27 -4.74
CA ALA A 125 13.13 -8.14 -5.59
C ALA A 125 11.89 -7.33 -6.02
N ASN A 126 10.81 -8.01 -6.43
CA ASN A 126 9.56 -7.33 -6.81
C ASN A 126 8.89 -6.64 -5.61
N ILE A 127 8.91 -7.25 -4.43
CA ILE A 127 8.37 -6.63 -3.20
C ILE A 127 9.17 -5.38 -2.82
N GLN A 128 10.51 -5.48 -2.82
CA GLN A 128 11.37 -4.34 -2.50
C GLN A 128 11.18 -3.20 -3.49
N TYR A 129 11.09 -3.52 -4.78
CA TYR A 129 10.78 -2.55 -5.82
C TYR A 129 9.43 -1.87 -5.58
N ALA A 130 8.35 -2.64 -5.45
CA ALA A 130 7.01 -2.11 -5.21
C ALA A 130 6.93 -1.25 -3.94
N THR A 131 7.65 -1.66 -2.89
CA THR A 131 7.74 -0.91 -1.63
C THR A 131 8.48 0.42 -1.78
N GLU A 132 9.49 0.49 -2.65
CA GLU A 132 10.25 1.71 -2.92
C GLU A 132 9.47 2.70 -3.79
N VAL A 133 8.64 2.21 -4.71
CA VAL A 133 7.75 3.07 -5.52
C VAL A 133 6.56 3.60 -4.71
N LEU A 134 6.17 2.91 -3.64
CA LEU A 134 4.97 3.20 -2.85
C LEU A 134 4.81 4.66 -2.38
N PRO A 135 5.85 5.36 -1.88
CA PRO A 135 5.73 6.75 -1.45
C PRO A 135 5.28 7.70 -2.57
N ARG A 136 5.59 7.37 -3.83
CA ARG A 136 5.23 8.18 -5.01
C ARG A 136 3.75 7.99 -5.41
N LEU A 137 3.17 6.84 -5.07
CA LEU A 137 1.81 6.48 -5.47
C LEU A 137 0.74 6.92 -4.48
N GLY A 138 1.09 7.10 -3.19
CA GLY A 138 0.13 7.53 -2.19
C GLY A 138 -1.17 6.72 -2.24
N ASP A 139 -2.31 7.40 -2.28
CA ASP A 139 -3.69 6.85 -2.22
C ASP A 139 -4.14 6.09 -3.49
N ASP A 140 -3.30 6.01 -4.52
CA ASP A 140 -3.65 5.30 -5.77
C ASP A 140 -3.51 3.78 -5.68
N VAL A 141 -2.82 3.29 -4.67
CA VAL A 141 -2.67 1.85 -4.44
C VAL A 141 -3.83 1.33 -3.61
N GLY A 142 -4.54 0.35 -4.15
CA GLY A 142 -5.60 -0.34 -3.44
C GLY A 142 -5.08 -1.32 -2.40
N ILE A 143 -5.87 -1.52 -1.35
CA ILE A 143 -5.62 -2.53 -0.31
C ILE A 143 -5.43 -3.94 -0.92
N PRO A 144 -6.19 -4.39 -1.94
CA PRO A 144 -5.97 -5.72 -2.53
C PRO A 144 -4.56 -5.94 -3.06
N GLN A 145 -3.97 -4.94 -3.74
CA GLN A 145 -2.60 -5.04 -4.22
C GLN A 145 -1.59 -5.08 -3.07
N LEU A 146 -1.81 -4.26 -2.04
CA LEU A 146 -0.95 -4.24 -0.85
C LEU A 146 -1.00 -5.58 -0.11
N VAL A 147 -2.18 -6.18 0.03
CA VAL A 147 -2.38 -7.47 0.71
C VAL A 147 -1.58 -8.60 0.06
N VAL A 148 -1.52 -8.65 -1.28
CA VAL A 148 -0.67 -9.62 -2.00
C VAL A 148 0.79 -9.46 -1.60
N LEU A 149 1.31 -8.23 -1.65
CA LEU A 149 2.69 -7.95 -1.30
C LEU A 149 2.99 -8.18 0.19
N ILE A 150 2.07 -7.82 1.09
CA ILE A 150 2.20 -8.03 2.54
C ILE A 150 2.30 -9.53 2.84
N SER A 151 1.39 -10.34 2.28
CA SER A 151 1.36 -11.78 2.48
C SER A 151 2.69 -12.41 2.08
N GLU A 152 3.21 -12.05 0.90
CA GLU A 152 4.46 -12.61 0.42
C GLU A 152 5.69 -12.07 1.17
N ALA A 153 5.70 -10.78 1.55
CA ALA A 153 6.76 -10.21 2.38
C ALA A 153 6.87 -10.93 3.73
N MET A 154 5.73 -11.26 4.36
CA MET A 154 5.69 -12.03 5.60
C MET A 154 6.14 -13.48 5.38
N ASN A 155 5.77 -14.13 4.27
CA ASN A 155 6.17 -15.50 3.96
C ASN A 155 7.70 -15.64 3.79
N ILE A 156 8.37 -14.62 3.28
CA ILE A 156 9.83 -14.60 3.08
C ILE A 156 10.58 -13.88 4.21
N TYR A 157 9.88 -13.51 5.30
CA TYR A 157 10.44 -12.84 6.47
C TYR A 157 11.02 -11.43 6.20
N ASP A 158 10.60 -10.74 5.14
CA ASP A 158 10.92 -9.33 4.90
C ASP A 158 10.01 -8.40 5.73
N TRP A 159 10.27 -8.38 7.05
CA TRP A 159 9.48 -7.62 8.02
C TRP A 159 9.47 -6.12 7.75
N LYS A 160 10.55 -5.59 7.16
CA LYS A 160 10.67 -4.16 6.87
C LYS A 160 9.71 -3.74 5.76
N SER A 161 9.68 -4.50 4.67
CA SER A 161 8.73 -4.24 3.58
C SER A 161 7.30 -4.53 4.03
N ALA A 162 7.08 -5.63 4.76
CA ALA A 162 5.76 -5.97 5.31
C ALA A 162 5.20 -4.83 6.18
N GLN A 163 6.01 -4.26 7.07
CA GLN A 163 5.60 -3.14 7.92
C GLN A 163 5.20 -1.92 7.10
N LYS A 164 6.04 -1.49 6.13
CA LYS A 164 5.73 -0.35 5.26
C LYS A 164 4.42 -0.54 4.48
N LEU A 165 4.22 -1.74 3.94
CA LEU A 165 3.03 -2.07 3.14
C LEU A 165 1.77 -2.14 4.01
N VAL A 166 1.86 -2.73 5.21
CA VAL A 166 0.77 -2.75 6.20
C VAL A 166 0.40 -1.33 6.63
N ASP A 167 1.40 -0.50 6.98
CA ASP A 167 1.17 0.88 7.42
C ASP A 167 0.47 1.69 6.32
N ARG A 168 0.84 1.45 5.05
CA ARG A 168 0.14 2.04 3.92
C ARG A 168 -1.31 1.55 3.80
N ALA A 169 -1.55 0.24 3.92
CA ALA A 169 -2.87 -0.35 3.77
C ALA A 169 -3.86 0.14 4.84
N VAL A 170 -3.40 0.27 6.10
CA VAL A 170 -4.25 0.79 7.19
C VAL A 170 -4.44 2.32 7.11
N ALA A 171 -3.56 3.03 6.42
CA ALA A 171 -3.67 4.47 6.18
C ALA A 171 -4.55 4.82 4.97
N THR A 172 -5.00 3.84 4.17
CA THR A 172 -5.88 4.07 3.01
C THR A 172 -7.19 4.70 3.45
N LYS A 173 -7.54 5.82 2.82
CA LYS A 173 -8.81 6.53 3.09
C LYS A 173 -9.94 5.98 2.23
N ASN A 174 -11.17 6.04 2.75
CA ASN A 174 -12.40 5.72 2.01
C ASN A 174 -12.49 4.29 1.45
N ALA A 175 -11.71 3.33 1.97
CA ALA A 175 -11.83 1.95 1.56
C ALA A 175 -13.10 1.30 2.14
N ALA A 176 -13.66 0.32 1.42
CA ALA A 176 -14.78 -0.47 1.91
C ALA A 176 -14.42 -1.16 3.23
N PRO A 177 -15.36 -1.34 4.18
CA PRO A 177 -15.03 -1.92 5.48
C PRO A 177 -14.45 -3.34 5.39
N SER A 178 -14.90 -4.16 4.44
CA SER A 178 -14.27 -5.46 4.12
C SER A 178 -12.79 -5.36 3.73
N MET A 179 -12.38 -4.34 2.97
CA MET A 179 -10.98 -4.11 2.62
C MET A 179 -10.19 -3.59 3.83
N MET A 180 -10.76 -2.66 4.60
CA MET A 180 -10.13 -2.17 5.83
C MET A 180 -9.94 -3.30 6.86
N SER A 181 -10.91 -4.20 6.97
CA SER A 181 -10.84 -5.38 7.81
C SER A 181 -9.63 -6.23 7.44
N GLU A 182 -9.42 -6.44 6.14
CA GLU A 182 -8.29 -7.20 5.63
C GLU A 182 -6.94 -6.54 5.96
N ALA A 183 -6.84 -5.21 5.78
CA ALA A 183 -5.63 -4.46 6.16
C ALA A 183 -5.31 -4.63 7.65
N TYR A 184 -6.30 -4.49 8.53
CA TYR A 184 -6.14 -4.71 9.97
C TYR A 184 -5.84 -6.17 10.32
N ARG A 185 -6.41 -7.14 9.60
CA ARG A 185 -6.10 -8.57 9.80
C ARG A 185 -4.62 -8.84 9.54
N PHE A 186 -4.08 -8.32 8.43
CA PHE A 186 -2.66 -8.44 8.12
C PHE A 186 -1.76 -7.68 9.09
N GLN A 187 -2.20 -6.50 9.57
CA GLN A 187 -1.52 -5.82 10.66
C GLN A 187 -1.46 -6.70 11.91
N GLY A 188 -2.56 -7.33 12.30
CA GLY A 188 -2.63 -8.29 13.40
C GLY A 188 -1.58 -9.38 13.26
N ARG A 189 -1.59 -10.09 12.12
CA ARG A 189 -0.60 -11.14 11.83
C ARG A 189 0.84 -10.65 11.94
N LEU A 190 1.17 -9.49 11.34
CA LEU A 190 2.52 -8.93 11.38
C LEU A 190 2.97 -8.64 12.82
N MET A 191 2.08 -8.06 13.63
CA MET A 191 2.39 -7.75 15.03
C MET A 191 2.65 -9.04 15.83
N PHE A 192 1.91 -10.12 15.59
CA PHE A 192 2.20 -11.42 16.19
C PHE A 192 3.56 -11.97 15.76
N PHE A 193 3.87 -11.99 14.46
CA PHE A 193 5.16 -12.47 13.95
C PHE A 193 6.36 -11.68 14.46
N THR A 194 6.16 -10.40 14.79
CA THR A 194 7.21 -9.51 15.32
C THR A 194 7.21 -9.42 16.86
N GLY A 195 6.42 -10.25 17.54
CA GLY A 195 6.37 -10.32 19.01
C GLY A 195 5.60 -9.19 19.71
N ARG A 196 4.92 -8.32 18.95
CA ARG A 196 4.09 -7.21 19.45
C ARG A 196 2.64 -7.66 19.72
N ILE A 197 2.49 -8.64 20.61
CA ILE A 197 1.26 -9.43 20.75
C ILE A 197 0.02 -8.58 21.05
N ASP A 198 0.12 -7.65 22.01
CA ASP A 198 -1.03 -6.81 22.37
C ASP A 198 -1.44 -5.86 21.23
N SER A 199 -0.47 -5.32 20.47
CA SER A 199 -0.78 -4.56 19.25
C SER A 199 -1.48 -5.43 18.20
N GLY A 200 -1.09 -6.71 18.11
CA GLY A 200 -1.73 -7.67 17.21
C GLY A 200 -3.17 -7.95 17.58
N ARG A 201 -3.45 -8.17 18.88
CA ARG A 201 -4.81 -8.34 19.41
C ARG A 201 -5.68 -7.12 19.10
N THR A 202 -5.17 -5.92 19.38
CA THR A 202 -5.88 -4.68 19.04
C THR A 202 -6.18 -4.57 17.54
N ALA A 203 -5.25 -4.96 16.67
CA ALA A 203 -5.49 -4.92 15.23
C ALA A 203 -6.57 -5.93 14.78
N TYR A 204 -6.60 -7.15 15.33
CA TYR A 204 -7.71 -8.08 15.08
C TYR A 204 -9.06 -7.56 15.59
N GLU A 205 -9.07 -6.89 16.76
CA GLU A 205 -10.28 -6.22 17.25
C GLU A 205 -10.75 -5.11 16.32
N GLN A 206 -9.83 -4.28 15.80
CA GLN A 206 -10.19 -3.27 14.80
C GLN A 206 -10.70 -3.90 13.50
N SER A 207 -10.10 -5.01 13.06
CA SER A 207 -10.54 -5.79 11.90
C SER A 207 -12.01 -6.22 12.04
N LEU A 208 -12.38 -6.80 13.18
CA LEU A 208 -13.78 -7.18 13.44
C LEU A 208 -14.70 -5.96 13.63
N LYS A 209 -14.21 -4.89 14.25
CA LYS A 209 -14.97 -3.67 14.50
C LYS A 209 -15.40 -2.97 13.22
N VAL A 210 -14.53 -2.88 12.21
CA VAL A 210 -14.92 -2.26 10.93
C VAL A 210 -15.98 -3.07 10.20
N LEU A 211 -16.04 -4.39 10.42
CA LEU A 211 -17.10 -5.24 9.88
C LEU A 211 -18.40 -5.16 10.68
N ALA A 212 -18.43 -4.60 11.90
CA ALA A 212 -19.59 -4.71 12.80
C ALA A 212 -20.90 -4.15 12.21
N GLY A 213 -20.79 -3.09 11.40
CA GLY A 213 -21.94 -2.49 10.71
C GLY A 213 -22.31 -3.13 9.37
N GLU A 214 -21.49 -4.04 8.83
CA GLU A 214 -21.77 -4.69 7.56
C GLU A 214 -22.82 -5.80 7.71
N GLN A 215 -23.81 -5.79 6.81
CA GLN A 215 -24.89 -6.79 6.74
C GLN A 215 -24.91 -7.54 5.40
N ALA A 216 -23.82 -7.49 4.63
CA ALA A 216 -23.71 -8.19 3.36
C ALA A 216 -23.84 -9.72 3.55
N PHE A 217 -24.41 -10.41 2.56
CA PHE A 217 -24.45 -11.87 2.56
C PHE A 217 -23.01 -12.43 2.65
N GLY A 218 -22.78 -13.38 3.55
CA GLY A 218 -21.45 -13.96 3.78
C GLY A 218 -20.54 -13.15 4.71
N ILE A 219 -20.99 -12.02 5.28
CA ILE A 219 -20.16 -11.22 6.20
C ILE A 219 -19.69 -12.01 7.44
N ASN A 220 -20.51 -12.94 7.94
CA ASN A 220 -20.13 -13.81 9.05
C ASN A 220 -19.03 -14.80 8.65
N ALA A 221 -18.93 -15.18 7.37
CA ALA A 221 -17.81 -15.97 6.89
C ALA A 221 -16.51 -15.17 6.92
N THR A 222 -16.55 -13.89 6.53
CA THR A 222 -15.40 -12.98 6.66
C THR A 222 -15.00 -12.78 8.12
N ARG A 223 -15.97 -12.54 9.02
CA ARG A 223 -15.70 -12.44 10.47
C ARG A 223 -15.11 -13.74 11.02
N ALA A 224 -15.66 -14.90 10.66
CA ALA A 224 -15.13 -16.19 11.07
C ALA A 224 -13.70 -16.42 10.57
N PHE A 225 -13.39 -15.97 9.35
CA PHE A 225 -12.03 -16.03 8.80
C PHE A 225 -11.04 -15.13 9.54
N VAL A 226 -11.44 -13.93 9.97
CA VAL A 226 -10.62 -13.07 10.83
C VAL A 226 -10.36 -13.74 12.19
N VAL A 227 -11.41 -14.32 12.80
CA VAL A 227 -11.29 -15.02 14.08
C VAL A 227 -10.43 -16.28 13.96
N SER A 228 -10.53 -17.05 12.86
CA SER A 228 -9.68 -18.23 12.65
C SER A 228 -8.20 -17.85 12.62
N ASP A 229 -7.85 -16.78 11.92
CA ASP A 229 -6.48 -16.29 11.88
C ASP A 229 -5.98 -15.82 13.26
N TRP A 230 -6.85 -15.19 14.04
CA TRP A 230 -6.50 -14.78 15.40
C TRP A 230 -6.27 -16.00 16.31
N ILE A 231 -7.10 -17.04 16.21
CA ILE A 231 -6.87 -18.32 16.92
C ILE A 231 -5.47 -18.86 16.58
N MET A 232 -5.14 -18.93 15.29
CA MET A 232 -3.84 -19.43 14.83
C MET A 232 -2.67 -18.60 15.37
N ALA A 233 -2.83 -17.28 15.43
CA ALA A 233 -1.82 -16.37 15.96
C ALA A 233 -1.58 -16.59 17.47
N GLU A 234 -2.65 -16.69 18.28
CA GLU A 234 -2.55 -16.96 19.72
C GLU A 234 -1.94 -18.35 20.00
N LEU A 235 -2.37 -19.38 19.26
CA LEU A 235 -1.81 -20.74 19.39
C LEU A 235 -0.32 -20.78 19.03
N SER A 236 0.09 -20.06 17.99
CA SER A 236 1.51 -19.98 17.58
C SER A 236 2.38 -19.35 18.67
N MET A 237 1.82 -18.45 19.49
CA MET A 237 2.49 -17.85 20.64
C MET A 237 2.38 -18.70 21.92
N GLY A 238 1.56 -19.75 21.91
CA GLY A 238 1.30 -20.61 23.06
C GLY A 238 0.24 -20.08 24.04
N ASP A 239 -0.56 -19.08 23.65
CA ASP A 239 -1.66 -18.57 24.48
C ASP A 239 -2.94 -19.40 24.25
N CYS A 240 -2.94 -20.62 24.81
CA CYS A 240 -4.04 -21.56 24.61
C CYS A 240 -5.37 -21.06 25.22
N SER A 241 -5.31 -20.27 26.29
CA SER A 241 -6.52 -19.77 26.96
C SER A 241 -7.27 -18.78 26.09
N LEU A 242 -6.56 -17.81 25.49
CA LEU A 242 -7.20 -16.85 24.58
C LEU A 242 -7.59 -17.52 23.26
N ALA A 243 -6.78 -18.43 22.74
CA ALA A 243 -7.14 -19.22 21.56
C ALA A 243 -8.45 -19.99 21.74
N ASN A 244 -8.66 -20.65 22.88
CA ASN A 244 -9.90 -21.35 23.20
C ASN A 244 -11.10 -20.39 23.25
N LYS A 245 -10.95 -19.22 23.89
CA LYS A 245 -11.99 -18.19 23.91
C LYS A 245 -12.35 -17.75 22.48
N ARG A 246 -11.35 -17.52 21.62
CA ARG A 246 -11.60 -17.16 20.21
C ARG A 246 -12.22 -18.30 19.41
N THR A 247 -11.97 -19.54 19.80
CA THR A 247 -12.60 -20.70 19.17
C THR A 247 -14.10 -20.79 19.52
N GLN A 248 -14.49 -20.37 20.72
CA GLN A 248 -15.91 -20.18 21.07
C GLN A 248 -16.55 -19.10 20.20
N ASP A 249 -15.90 -17.94 20.04
CA ASP A 249 -16.36 -16.84 19.18
C ASP A 249 -16.52 -17.33 17.71
N PHE A 250 -15.55 -18.11 17.21
CA PHE A 250 -15.62 -18.73 15.88
C PHE A 250 -16.79 -19.70 15.75
N ALA A 251 -16.97 -20.59 16.74
CA ALA A 251 -18.06 -21.57 16.74
C ALA A 251 -19.44 -20.91 16.69
N GLU A 252 -19.61 -19.78 17.37
CA GLU A 252 -20.85 -18.98 17.31
C GLU A 252 -21.08 -18.40 15.90
N LEU A 253 -20.05 -17.80 15.31
CA LEU A 253 -20.13 -17.25 13.95
C LEU A 253 -20.49 -18.31 12.91
N VAL A 254 -19.86 -19.49 12.96
CA VAL A 254 -20.10 -20.55 11.97
C VAL A 254 -21.45 -21.24 12.10
N ARG A 255 -22.03 -21.28 13.30
CA ARG A 255 -23.40 -21.79 13.52
C ARG A 255 -24.48 -20.87 12.97
N SER A 256 -24.16 -19.60 12.70
CA SER A 256 -25.08 -18.67 12.06
C SER A 256 -25.63 -19.24 10.73
N SER A 257 -26.93 -19.05 10.50
CA SER A 257 -27.58 -19.38 9.22
C SER A 257 -27.13 -18.50 8.06
N GLN A 258 -26.39 -17.41 8.34
CA GLN A 258 -25.87 -16.48 7.34
C GLN A 258 -24.61 -16.97 6.61
N ILE A 259 -24.09 -18.16 6.98
CA ILE A 259 -22.98 -18.81 6.27
C ILE A 259 -23.53 -20.02 5.53
N ALA A 260 -23.31 -20.06 4.21
CA ALA A 260 -23.69 -21.18 3.36
C ALA A 260 -23.01 -22.48 3.83
N GLY A 261 -23.72 -23.62 3.72
CA GLY A 261 -23.24 -24.91 4.24
C GLY A 261 -21.84 -25.31 3.75
N MET A 262 -21.55 -25.17 2.45
CA MET A 262 -20.23 -25.46 1.90
C MET A 262 -19.12 -24.54 2.45
N ALA A 263 -19.41 -23.24 2.59
CA ALA A 263 -18.47 -22.29 3.17
C ALA A 263 -18.21 -22.58 4.66
N ARG A 264 -19.27 -22.95 5.39
CA ARG A 264 -19.17 -23.39 6.79
C ARG A 264 -18.27 -24.62 6.92
N ILE A 265 -18.49 -25.65 6.10
CA ILE A 265 -17.67 -26.87 6.09
C ILE A 265 -16.20 -26.50 5.83
N ALA A 266 -15.93 -25.72 4.77
CA ALA A 266 -14.58 -25.33 4.41
C ALA A 266 -13.85 -24.55 5.54
N LEU A 267 -14.55 -23.62 6.20
CA LEU A 267 -13.98 -22.85 7.33
C LEU A 267 -13.62 -23.77 8.51
N VAL A 268 -14.55 -24.65 8.90
CA VAL A 268 -14.35 -25.56 10.04
C VAL A 268 -13.23 -26.56 9.76
N THR A 269 -13.23 -27.20 8.59
CA THR A 269 -12.21 -28.20 8.23
C THR A 269 -10.83 -27.58 8.09
N THR A 270 -10.74 -26.37 7.51
CA THR A 270 -9.46 -25.65 7.37
C THR A 270 -8.89 -25.28 8.74
N LEU A 271 -9.68 -24.68 9.63
CA LEU A 271 -9.21 -24.30 10.96
C LEU A 271 -8.75 -25.54 11.75
N LYS A 272 -9.50 -26.64 11.67
CA LYS A 272 -9.10 -27.91 12.31
C LYS A 272 -7.77 -28.43 11.80
N ALA A 273 -7.60 -28.50 10.48
CA ALA A 273 -6.35 -28.96 9.89
C ALA A 273 -5.17 -28.10 10.34
N GLN A 274 -5.34 -26.78 10.39
CA GLN A 274 -4.33 -25.84 10.85
C GLN A 274 -3.99 -25.99 12.33
N ILE A 275 -5.00 -26.15 13.20
CA ILE A 275 -4.79 -26.38 14.63
C ILE A 275 -4.09 -27.71 14.86
N ALA A 276 -4.53 -28.78 14.20
CA ALA A 276 -3.89 -30.09 14.31
C ALA A 276 -2.39 -30.03 13.94
N GLN A 277 -2.05 -29.25 12.91
CA GLN A 277 -0.66 -29.03 12.52
C GLN A 277 0.15 -28.30 13.61
N ILE A 278 -0.40 -27.25 14.24
CA ILE A 278 0.27 -26.54 15.34
C ILE A 278 0.40 -27.42 16.59
N VAL A 279 -0.67 -28.11 16.97
CA VAL A 279 -0.68 -29.00 18.14
C VAL A 279 0.37 -30.10 17.97
N THR A 280 0.44 -30.73 16.79
CA THR A 280 1.40 -31.80 16.50
C THR A 280 2.85 -31.27 16.49
N SER A 281 3.09 -30.08 15.95
CA SER A 281 4.44 -29.52 15.81
C SER A 281 4.99 -28.90 17.10
N THR A 282 4.13 -28.31 17.92
CA THR A 282 4.56 -27.59 19.13
C THR A 282 4.37 -28.40 20.42
N GLY A 283 3.35 -29.27 20.47
CA GLY A 283 2.95 -30.00 21.67
C GLY A 283 2.48 -29.11 22.84
N ARG A 284 2.28 -27.80 22.61
CA ARG A 284 2.03 -26.82 23.68
C ARG A 284 0.56 -26.67 24.05
N CYS A 285 -0.32 -26.67 23.04
CA CYS A 285 -1.76 -26.55 23.23
C CYS A 285 -2.46 -27.85 22.84
N LEU A 286 -3.61 -28.12 23.46
CA LEU A 286 -4.53 -29.16 23.03
C LEU A 286 -5.52 -28.61 22.00
N GLU A 287 -6.15 -29.49 21.23
CA GLU A 287 -7.25 -29.09 20.35
C GLU A 287 -8.42 -28.55 21.19
N PRO A 288 -8.98 -27.36 20.86
CA PRO A 288 -10.13 -26.82 21.57
C PRO A 288 -11.36 -27.74 21.45
N PRO A 289 -12.05 -28.08 22.54
CA PRO A 289 -13.16 -29.02 22.53
C PRO A 289 -14.36 -28.54 21.71
N GLU A 290 -14.53 -27.23 21.57
CA GLU A 290 -15.61 -26.62 20.79
C GLU A 290 -15.57 -27.00 19.31
N LEU A 291 -14.38 -27.28 18.75
CA LEU A 291 -14.24 -27.69 17.35
C LEU A 291 -14.74 -29.10 17.13
N SER A 292 -14.47 -30.03 18.05
CA SER A 292 -14.97 -31.41 17.98
C SER A 292 -16.51 -31.45 17.95
N LEU A 293 -17.17 -30.54 18.68
CA LEU A 293 -18.63 -30.42 18.70
C LEU A 293 -19.24 -29.90 17.38
N LEU A 294 -18.46 -29.22 16.53
CA LEU A 294 -18.95 -28.75 15.24
C LEU A 294 -19.11 -29.90 14.24
N ASP A 295 -18.36 -31.00 14.34
CA ASP A 295 -18.47 -32.15 13.42
C ASP A 295 -19.83 -32.85 13.52
N SER A 296 -20.33 -33.04 14.74
CA SER A 296 -21.64 -33.65 14.97
C SER A 296 -22.80 -32.85 14.35
N SER A 297 -22.60 -31.54 14.12
CA SER A 297 -23.62 -30.67 13.53
C SER A 297 -23.57 -30.60 11.99
N LEU A 298 -22.46 -31.04 11.38
CA LEU A 298 -22.25 -30.98 9.93
C LEU A 298 -22.74 -32.26 9.21
N GLY A 299 -22.99 -33.35 9.93
CA GLY A 299 -23.46 -34.63 9.38
C GLY A 299 -24.99 -34.76 9.22
N HIS A 300 -25.77 -33.73 9.56
CA HIS A 300 -27.24 -33.79 9.60
C HIS A 300 -27.94 -32.68 8.79
N GLN A 301 -27.25 -32.02 7.85
CA GLN A 301 -27.83 -31.04 6.92
C GLN A 301 -27.71 -31.47 5.47
#